data_AF-A0A9E0V726-F1
#
_entry.id   AF-A0A9E0V726-F1
#
_cell.length_a   1.000
_cell.length_b   1.000
_cell.length_c   1.000
_cell.angle_alpha   90.00
_cell.angle_beta   90.00
_cell.angle_gamma   90.00
#
_symmetry.space_group_name_H-M   'P 1'
#
loop_
_entity.id
_entity.type
_entity.pdbx_description
1 polymer ?
#
loop_
_entity_poly.entity_id
_entity_poly.type
_entity_poly.pdbx_seq_one_letter_code
_entity_poly.pdbx_strand_id
1 'polypeptide(L)'
;MKNRIYRRLAGLLVLTSGLTAVFRAAPADFTAQVFTKKNGAPVADLKKEDFRLFENGREQTILRIERATRPLSIALVPMLGQGQYCDTVLFLVPRKGPPIPMPLVGGAFEKYLAANDQLAMILPNSKITLFRDLEDPKLRIPEDFERFARHSESVQHRIDENNLPLITNETPDAEKIYYGVETIFITKAVEGTLQYLDKYAAPGSQKVLFFLRPFYNLTQTTDADESKFKLELARQDVIVNWIGDDGAVFPIPPFKFWRRLPDETGGEKEPCSLLRSKSADKMGGVIKGMLDRLRTRYLIVYESNNDPAAGKLRSITLDLSDAGRKKVKKQYTVAAPKSVYVE
;
A
#
# COMPACT_ATOMS: atom_id res chain seq x y z
N MET A 1 -2.81 -14.04 -13.49
CA MET A 1 -4.00 -14.86 -13.84
C MET A 1 -3.80 -16.37 -13.68
N LYS A 2 -2.68 -16.98 -14.08
CA LYS A 2 -2.47 -18.45 -14.01
C LYS A 2 -2.56 -19.06 -12.59
N ASN A 3 -2.05 -18.42 -11.52
CA ASN A 3 -2.16 -18.96 -10.14
C ASN A 3 -3.58 -18.94 -9.54
N ARG A 4 -4.47 -18.01 -9.93
CA ARG A 4 -5.87 -18.01 -9.47
C ARG A 4 -6.70 -19.10 -10.16
N ILE A 5 -6.36 -19.50 -11.39
CA ILE A 5 -7.02 -20.59 -12.10
C ILE A 5 -6.73 -21.93 -11.42
N TYR A 6 -5.52 -22.15 -10.90
CA TYR A 6 -5.20 -23.34 -10.10
C TYR A 6 -6.02 -23.43 -8.79
N ARG A 7 -6.33 -22.29 -8.13
CA ARG A 7 -7.14 -22.28 -6.90
C ARG A 7 -8.59 -22.72 -7.12
N ARG A 8 -9.20 -22.43 -8.28
CA ARG A 8 -10.57 -22.87 -8.60
C ARG A 8 -10.66 -24.32 -9.10
N LEU A 9 -9.60 -24.84 -9.73
CA LEU A 9 -9.58 -26.20 -10.27
C LEU A 9 -9.21 -27.28 -9.23
N ALA A 10 -8.63 -26.90 -8.09
CA ALA A 10 -8.31 -27.84 -7.01
C ALA A 10 -9.55 -28.46 -6.29
N GLY A 11 -10.76 -27.98 -6.61
CA GLY A 11 -12.01 -28.49 -6.03
C GLY A 11 -12.72 -29.57 -6.86
N LEU A 12 -12.15 -30.05 -7.97
CA LEU A 12 -12.81 -31.04 -8.83
C LEU A 12 -12.10 -32.39 -8.75
N LEU A 13 -12.47 -33.24 -7.78
CA LEU A 13 -12.10 -34.66 -7.80
C LEU A 13 -13.32 -35.58 -7.78
N VAL A 14 -13.34 -36.37 -8.85
CA VAL A 14 -14.01 -37.64 -9.15
C VAL A 14 -14.59 -38.39 -7.95
N LEU A 15 -15.91 -38.53 -7.96
CA LEU A 15 -16.67 -39.46 -7.13
C LEU A 15 -16.83 -40.80 -7.85
N THR A 16 -16.02 -41.79 -7.47
CA THR A 16 -16.37 -43.21 -7.64
C THR A 16 -15.96 -43.98 -6.37
N SER A 17 -16.98 -44.30 -5.55
CA SER A 17 -17.05 -45.32 -4.49
C SER A 17 -15.88 -45.46 -3.49
N GLY A 18 -16.05 -44.92 -2.28
CA GLY A 18 -15.41 -45.43 -1.06
C GLY A 18 -14.23 -44.64 -0.46
N LEU A 19 -13.76 -43.58 -1.10
CA LEU A 19 -12.70 -42.72 -0.57
C LEU A 19 -13.27 -41.48 0.12
N THR A 20 -13.00 -41.33 1.42
CA THR A 20 -13.20 -40.06 2.13
C THR A 20 -12.29 -39.02 1.50
N ALA A 21 -12.86 -38.06 0.77
CA ALA A 21 -12.10 -36.95 0.20
C ALA A 21 -11.55 -36.09 1.34
N VAL A 22 -10.23 -36.11 1.53
CA VAL A 22 -9.54 -35.18 2.42
C VAL A 22 -9.31 -33.90 1.64
N PHE A 23 -10.18 -32.91 1.84
CA PHE A 23 -9.96 -31.57 1.32
C PHE A 23 -8.79 -30.93 2.08
N ARG A 24 -7.67 -30.73 1.39
CA ARG A 24 -6.58 -29.90 1.92
C ARG A 24 -6.86 -28.45 1.57
N ALA A 25 -6.67 -27.56 2.54
CA ALA A 25 -6.73 -26.13 2.29
C ALA A 25 -5.68 -25.75 1.23
N ALA A 26 -6.03 -24.80 0.36
CA ALA A 26 -5.06 -24.27 -0.60
C ALA A 26 -3.90 -23.60 0.15
N PRO A 27 -2.64 -23.71 -0.33
CA PRO A 27 -1.53 -23.01 0.27
C PRO A 27 -1.77 -21.49 0.31
N ALA A 28 -1.46 -20.89 1.44
CA ALA A 28 -1.46 -19.45 1.62
C ALA A 28 -0.07 -18.89 1.31
N ASP A 29 -0.01 -17.64 0.84
CA ASP A 29 1.24 -16.96 0.55
C ASP A 29 1.24 -15.50 0.98
N PHE A 30 2.42 -14.97 1.32
CA PHE A 30 2.65 -13.56 1.61
C PHE A 30 4.10 -13.17 1.36
N THR A 31 4.40 -11.87 1.33
CA THR A 31 5.78 -11.37 1.22
C THR A 31 6.33 -10.89 2.55
N ALA A 32 7.62 -11.13 2.79
CA ALA A 32 8.33 -10.67 3.98
C ALA A 32 9.73 -10.20 3.66
N GLN A 33 10.31 -9.42 4.55
CA GLN A 33 11.67 -8.93 4.42
C GLN A 33 12.42 -9.05 5.74
N VAL A 34 13.73 -9.27 5.65
CA VAL A 34 14.61 -9.32 6.82
C VAL A 34 15.69 -8.27 6.64
N PHE A 35 15.87 -7.43 7.66
CA PHE A 35 16.86 -6.36 7.67
C PHE A 35 17.88 -6.58 8.78
N THR A 36 19.12 -6.15 8.57
CA THR A 36 20.04 -5.99 9.70
C THR A 36 19.76 -4.65 10.40
N LYS A 37 19.71 -4.65 11.75
CA LYS A 37 19.48 -3.39 12.49
C LYS A 37 20.63 -2.39 12.35
N LYS A 38 21.85 -2.87 12.07
CA LYS A 38 23.05 -2.03 12.01
C LYS A 38 23.00 -1.01 10.88
N ASN A 39 22.52 -1.41 9.71
CA ASN A 39 22.54 -0.57 8.50
C ASN A 39 21.24 -0.58 7.70
N GLY A 40 20.20 -1.29 8.16
CA GLY A 40 18.95 -1.45 7.43
C GLY A 40 19.07 -2.22 6.12
N ALA A 41 20.22 -2.86 5.85
CA ALA A 41 20.42 -3.61 4.63
C ALA A 41 19.57 -4.89 4.65
N PRO A 42 18.95 -5.24 3.51
CA PRO A 42 18.21 -6.48 3.39
C PRO A 42 19.16 -7.68 3.46
N VAL A 43 18.73 -8.73 4.16
CA VAL A 43 19.39 -10.04 4.17
C VAL A 43 18.74 -10.87 3.08
N ALA A 44 19.51 -11.25 2.07
CA ALA A 44 18.94 -11.79 0.84
C ALA A 44 19.17 -13.31 0.66
N ASP A 45 20.05 -13.93 1.46
CA ASP A 45 20.52 -15.31 1.35
C ASP A 45 19.88 -16.27 2.36
N LEU A 46 18.73 -15.92 2.92
CA LEU A 46 17.97 -16.79 3.82
C LEU A 46 17.22 -17.87 3.03
N LYS A 47 17.14 -19.05 3.62
CA LYS A 47 16.49 -20.25 3.11
C LYS A 47 15.29 -20.61 3.98
N LYS A 48 14.47 -21.55 3.52
CA LYS A 48 13.28 -22.04 4.22
C LYS A 48 13.53 -22.37 5.69
N GLU A 49 14.60 -23.11 5.98
CA GLU A 49 15.02 -23.54 7.31
C GLU A 49 15.47 -22.40 8.23
N ASP A 50 15.69 -21.19 7.70
CA ASP A 50 16.05 -20.01 8.48
C ASP A 50 14.83 -19.32 9.09
N PHE A 51 13.61 -19.75 8.77
CA PHE A 51 12.38 -19.12 9.21
C PHE A 51 11.52 -20.06 10.07
N ARG A 52 10.72 -19.44 10.94
CA ARG A 52 9.61 -20.06 11.67
C ARG A 52 8.38 -19.21 11.45
N LEU A 53 7.29 -19.86 11.10
CA LEU A 53 6.02 -19.20 10.81
C LEU A 53 4.98 -19.63 11.82
N PHE A 54 4.27 -18.67 12.40
CA PHE A 54 3.14 -18.93 13.27
C PHE A 54 1.91 -18.22 12.71
N GLU A 55 0.78 -18.93 12.70
CA GLU A 55 -0.52 -18.39 12.36
C GLU A 55 -1.44 -18.56 13.56
N ASN A 56 -1.96 -17.45 14.08
CA ASN A 56 -2.71 -17.39 15.33
C ASN A 56 -1.98 -18.08 16.51
N GLY A 57 -0.65 -17.92 16.56
CA GLY A 57 0.21 -18.51 17.59
C GLY A 57 0.57 -19.99 17.38
N ARG A 58 0.02 -20.66 16.36
CA ARG A 58 0.37 -22.05 16.03
C ARG A 58 1.40 -22.11 14.92
N GLU A 59 2.45 -22.90 15.11
CA GLU A 59 3.50 -23.08 14.11
C GLU A 59 2.97 -23.74 12.83
N GLN A 60 3.36 -23.21 11.68
CA GLN A 60 2.91 -23.65 10.36
C GLN A 60 4.07 -24.22 9.55
N THR A 61 3.75 -25.11 8.62
CA THR A 61 4.75 -25.67 7.71
C THR A 61 4.96 -24.71 6.55
N ILE A 62 6.14 -24.07 6.50
CA ILE A 62 6.57 -23.35 5.31
C ILE A 62 6.79 -24.39 4.21
N LEU A 63 6.09 -24.26 3.09
CA LEU A 63 6.26 -25.16 1.95
C LEU A 63 7.46 -24.71 1.13
N ARG A 64 7.53 -23.40 0.82
CA ARG A 64 8.50 -22.82 -0.09
C ARG A 64 8.83 -21.38 0.28
N ILE A 65 10.08 -20.99 0.05
CA ILE A 65 10.53 -19.59 0.08
C ILE A 65 11.19 -19.28 -1.26
N GLU A 66 10.79 -18.17 -1.87
CA GLU A 66 11.37 -17.66 -3.12
C GLU A 66 11.72 -16.18 -2.94
N ARG A 67 12.68 -15.67 -3.71
CA ARG A 67 12.84 -14.22 -3.82
C ARG A 67 11.73 -13.66 -4.70
N ALA A 68 11.09 -12.58 -4.25
CA ALA A 68 10.13 -11.82 -5.00
C ALA A 68 10.85 -11.02 -6.10
N THR A 69 11.19 -11.69 -7.21
CA THR A 69 11.65 -11.04 -8.46
C THR A 69 10.49 -10.50 -9.28
N ARG A 70 9.34 -10.30 -8.64
CA ARG A 70 8.10 -9.84 -9.27
C ARG A 70 8.25 -8.38 -9.68
N PRO A 71 7.71 -7.96 -10.84
CA PRO A 71 7.57 -6.55 -11.16
C PRO A 71 6.79 -5.82 -10.07
N LEU A 72 6.97 -4.51 -9.95
CA LEU A 72 6.21 -3.67 -9.02
C LEU A 72 5.07 -2.98 -9.76
N SER A 73 3.87 -2.99 -9.16
CA SER A 73 2.75 -2.13 -9.56
C SER A 73 2.52 -1.10 -8.47
N ILE A 74 3.01 0.11 -8.71
CA ILE A 74 3.10 1.16 -7.71
C ILE A 74 1.99 2.18 -7.90
N ALA A 75 1.27 2.48 -6.84
CA ALA A 75 0.35 3.60 -6.77
C ALA A 75 0.84 4.63 -5.75
N LEU A 76 0.93 5.89 -6.17
CA LEU A 76 1.23 7.03 -5.32
C LEU A 76 -0.07 7.73 -4.96
N VAL A 77 -0.33 7.90 -3.67
CA VAL A 77 -1.45 8.70 -3.15
C VAL A 77 -0.88 9.94 -2.47
N PRO A 78 -0.72 11.05 -3.22
CA PRO A 78 -0.32 12.31 -2.63
C PRO A 78 -1.46 12.87 -1.79
N MET A 79 -1.14 13.24 -0.56
CA MET A 79 -2.08 13.89 0.33
C MET A 79 -1.77 15.39 0.28
N LEU A 80 -2.59 16.13 -0.44
CA LEU A 80 -2.45 17.58 -0.57
C LEU A 80 -3.13 18.25 0.62
N GLY A 81 -2.46 19.25 1.21
CA GLY A 81 -2.99 20.03 2.32
C GLY A 81 -3.80 21.24 1.84
N GLN A 82 -4.62 21.80 2.73
CA GLN A 82 -5.45 22.98 2.47
C GLN A 82 -4.63 24.14 1.85
N GLY A 83 -5.22 24.80 0.85
CA GLY A 83 -4.64 25.97 0.18
C GLY A 83 -3.56 25.68 -0.86
N GLN A 84 -3.16 24.42 -1.03
CA GLN A 84 -2.39 23.95 -2.18
C GLN A 84 -3.26 23.02 -3.02
N TYR A 85 -4.34 23.58 -3.59
CA TYR A 85 -4.98 22.96 -4.73
C TYR A 85 -3.93 22.83 -5.83
N CYS A 86 -3.43 21.61 -6.02
CA CYS A 86 -2.81 21.29 -7.28
C CYS A 86 -3.97 21.10 -8.26
N ASP A 87 -4.36 22.18 -8.96
CA ASP A 87 -5.02 22.07 -10.26
C ASP A 87 -4.14 21.34 -11.29
N THR A 88 -2.92 20.97 -10.89
CA THR A 88 -1.97 20.21 -11.66
C THR A 88 -2.44 18.77 -11.85
N VAL A 89 -3.26 18.59 -12.89
CA VAL A 89 -3.18 17.42 -13.76
C VAL A 89 -1.72 17.25 -14.13
N LEU A 90 -1.17 16.09 -13.81
CA LEU A 90 0.24 15.84 -14.01
C LEU A 90 0.50 15.66 -15.51
N PHE A 91 0.93 16.74 -16.16
CA PHE A 91 1.47 16.72 -17.51
C PHE A 91 3.01 16.69 -17.43
N LEU A 92 3.62 15.85 -18.26
CA LEU A 92 5.03 15.92 -18.65
C LEU A 92 5.38 17.38 -19.00
N VAL A 93 6.35 17.98 -18.31
CA VAL A 93 6.69 19.41 -18.46
C VAL A 93 7.90 19.59 -19.40
N PRO A 94 8.00 20.74 -20.10
CA PRO A 94 9.23 21.52 -19.93
C PRO A 94 9.01 22.99 -19.46
N ARG A 95 9.77 23.31 -18.39
CA ARG A 95 10.12 24.57 -17.66
C ARG A 95 9.65 25.97 -18.13
N LYS A 96 9.24 26.81 -17.15
CA LYS A 96 10.05 27.87 -16.44
C LYS A 96 9.29 28.54 -15.26
N GLY A 97 9.95 28.73 -14.10
CA GLY A 97 9.53 29.64 -12.97
C GLY A 97 8.64 29.02 -11.86
N PRO A 98 8.74 29.41 -10.57
CA PRO A 98 8.77 28.44 -9.46
C PRO A 98 7.46 28.21 -8.70
N PRO A 99 7.04 26.93 -8.62
CA PRO A 99 6.68 26.24 -7.38
C PRO A 99 7.59 25.01 -7.18
N ILE A 100 7.72 24.47 -5.96
CA ILE A 100 8.39 23.16 -5.76
C ILE A 100 7.48 22.11 -6.42
N PRO A 101 7.88 21.49 -7.53
CA PRO A 101 6.91 20.80 -8.35
C PRO A 101 6.87 19.32 -7.91
N MET A 102 5.68 18.74 -7.77
CA MET A 102 5.47 17.29 -7.65
C MET A 102 6.13 16.40 -8.73
N PRO A 103 6.54 16.86 -9.95
CA PRO A 103 7.39 16.11 -10.87
C PRO A 103 8.70 15.62 -10.25
N LEU A 104 9.19 16.22 -9.16
CA LEU A 104 10.38 15.72 -8.48
C LEU A 104 10.17 14.34 -7.86
N VAL A 105 8.98 14.04 -7.35
CA VAL A 105 8.68 12.73 -6.76
C VAL A 105 8.43 11.72 -7.88
N GLY A 106 7.53 12.02 -8.82
CA GLY A 106 7.24 11.14 -9.96
C GLY A 106 8.48 10.81 -10.78
N GLY A 107 9.25 11.84 -11.17
CA GLY A 107 10.50 11.65 -11.92
C GLY A 107 11.59 10.92 -11.13
N ALA A 108 11.61 11.05 -9.80
CA ALA A 108 12.49 10.24 -8.98
C ALA A 108 12.07 8.76 -9.00
N PHE A 109 10.78 8.43 -8.91
CA PHE A 109 10.33 7.05 -9.06
C PHE A 109 10.69 6.51 -10.45
N GLU A 110 10.31 7.19 -11.53
CA GLU A 110 10.57 6.78 -12.91
C GLU A 110 12.04 6.40 -13.17
N LYS A 111 12.97 7.21 -12.64
CA LYS A 111 14.42 6.98 -12.77
C LYS A 111 14.87 5.61 -12.22
N TYR A 112 14.14 5.04 -11.26
CA TYR A 112 14.52 3.81 -10.56
C TYR A 112 13.55 2.63 -10.78
N LEU A 113 12.50 2.83 -11.59
CA LEU A 113 11.62 1.76 -12.03
C LEU A 113 12.38 0.81 -12.97
N ALA A 114 12.15 -0.48 -12.80
CA ALA A 114 12.61 -1.47 -13.76
C ALA A 114 11.78 -1.39 -15.05
N ALA A 115 12.25 -2.04 -16.11
CA ALA A 115 11.56 -2.07 -17.41
C ALA A 115 10.10 -2.55 -17.30
N ASN A 116 9.83 -3.49 -16.39
CA ASN A 116 8.51 -4.11 -16.23
C ASN A 116 7.68 -3.52 -15.08
N ASP A 117 8.18 -2.50 -14.37
CA ASP A 117 7.43 -1.87 -13.30
C ASP A 117 6.41 -0.86 -13.86
N GLN A 118 5.30 -0.72 -13.14
CA GLN A 118 4.22 0.21 -13.42
C GLN A 118 4.12 1.25 -12.30
N LEU A 119 3.83 2.50 -12.68
CA LEU A 119 3.62 3.61 -11.76
C LEU A 119 2.35 4.38 -12.14
N ALA A 120 1.46 4.53 -11.17
CA ALA A 120 0.29 5.39 -11.24
C ALA A 120 0.32 6.39 -10.08
N MET A 121 -0.15 7.62 -10.31
CA MET A 121 -0.47 8.56 -9.23
C MET A 121 -1.95 8.82 -9.25
N ILE A 122 -2.56 8.74 -8.07
CA ILE A 122 -3.99 8.83 -7.88
C ILE A 122 -4.24 10.06 -7.02
N LEU A 123 -4.70 11.13 -7.67
CA LEU A 123 -5.04 12.37 -6.99
C LEU A 123 -6.40 12.21 -6.29
N PRO A 124 -6.54 12.65 -5.03
CA PRO A 124 -7.80 12.55 -4.30
C PRO A 124 -8.99 13.20 -5.02
N ASN A 125 -8.73 14.24 -5.83
CA ASN A 125 -9.73 14.95 -6.61
C ASN A 125 -9.74 14.54 -8.08
N SER A 126 -9.70 13.22 -8.35
CA SER A 126 -10.33 12.58 -9.54
C SER A 126 -9.62 12.55 -10.91
N LYS A 127 -8.31 12.80 -10.99
CA LYS A 127 -7.53 12.43 -12.20
C LYS A 127 -6.43 11.43 -11.85
N ILE A 128 -6.57 10.21 -12.35
CA ILE A 128 -5.48 9.22 -12.38
C ILE A 128 -4.54 9.66 -13.49
N THR A 129 -3.29 9.93 -13.16
CA THR A 129 -2.25 10.18 -14.17
C THR A 129 -1.34 8.96 -14.26
N LEU A 130 -1.21 8.42 -15.47
CA LEU A 130 -0.28 7.35 -15.81
C LEU A 130 1.03 7.99 -16.29
N PHE A 131 2.17 7.54 -15.75
CA PHE A 131 3.50 8.14 -16.05
C PHE A 131 4.26 7.41 -17.15
N ARG A 132 3.77 6.25 -17.57
CA ARG A 132 4.40 5.44 -18.61
C ARG A 132 3.34 5.05 -19.64
N ASP A 133 3.66 5.23 -20.91
CA ASP A 133 2.79 4.90 -22.04
C ASP A 133 2.28 3.46 -21.91
N LEU A 134 1.04 3.33 -21.47
CA LEU A 134 0.19 2.22 -21.86
C LEU A 134 -0.46 2.72 -23.15
N GLU A 135 0.05 2.28 -24.30
CA GLU A 135 -0.52 2.57 -25.63
C GLU A 135 -1.95 2.00 -25.81
N ASP A 136 -2.67 1.66 -24.74
CA ASP A 136 -4.02 1.12 -24.79
C ASP A 136 -5.07 2.24 -24.59
N PRO A 137 -5.67 2.76 -25.68
CA PRO A 137 -6.73 3.76 -25.61
C PRO A 137 -8.00 3.29 -24.87
N LYS A 138 -8.07 2.03 -24.42
CA LYS A 138 -9.17 1.50 -23.59
C LYS A 138 -8.99 1.75 -22.10
N LEU A 139 -7.87 2.35 -21.66
CA LEU A 139 -7.68 2.85 -20.29
C LEU A 139 -8.51 4.12 -20.03
N ARG A 140 -9.83 3.99 -20.13
CA ARG A 140 -10.77 4.99 -19.62
C ARG A 140 -10.74 4.95 -18.09
N ILE A 141 -10.70 6.13 -17.48
CA ILE A 141 -10.95 6.31 -16.04
C ILE A 141 -12.32 5.66 -15.74
N PRO A 142 -12.47 4.83 -14.69
CA PRO A 142 -13.76 4.23 -14.37
C PRO A 142 -14.83 5.33 -14.20
N GLU A 143 -16.05 5.13 -14.71
CA GLU A 143 -17.13 6.14 -14.62
C GLU A 143 -17.40 6.62 -13.19
N ASP A 144 -17.20 5.77 -12.19
CA ASP A 144 -17.33 6.11 -10.78
C ASP A 144 -16.35 7.21 -10.32
N PHE A 145 -15.16 7.29 -10.91
CA PHE A 145 -14.19 8.35 -10.64
C PHE A 145 -14.59 9.67 -11.31
N GLU A 146 -15.12 9.65 -12.53
CA GLU A 146 -15.66 10.87 -13.17
C GLU A 146 -16.92 11.37 -12.45
N ARG A 147 -17.71 10.47 -11.86
CA ARG A 147 -18.85 10.86 -11.01
C ARG A 147 -18.37 11.50 -9.72
N PHE A 148 -17.30 10.98 -9.12
CA PHE A 148 -16.67 11.54 -7.94
C PHE A 148 -16.07 12.93 -8.20
N ALA A 149 -15.39 13.11 -9.35
CA ALA A 149 -14.88 14.40 -9.84
C ALA A 149 -15.95 15.49 -9.80
N ARG A 150 -17.07 15.20 -10.46
CA ARG A 150 -18.22 16.10 -10.59
C ARG A 150 -18.88 16.40 -9.25
N HIS A 151 -18.90 15.43 -8.33
CA HIS A 151 -19.42 15.64 -6.99
C HIS A 151 -18.54 16.62 -6.19
N SER A 152 -17.22 16.48 -6.25
CA SER A 152 -16.27 17.41 -5.62
C SER A 152 -16.38 18.83 -6.18
N GLU A 153 -16.48 18.97 -7.51
CA GLU A 153 -16.71 20.27 -8.16
C GLU A 153 -18.05 20.89 -7.72
N SER A 154 -19.11 20.08 -7.59
CA SER A 154 -20.42 20.58 -7.12
C SER A 154 -20.42 21.03 -5.66
N VAL A 155 -19.61 20.41 -4.80
CA VAL A 155 -19.45 20.82 -3.40
C VAL A 155 -18.71 22.16 -3.33
N GLN A 156 -17.66 22.33 -4.14
CA GLN A 156 -16.93 23.60 -4.23
C GLN A 156 -17.82 24.72 -4.78
N HIS A 157 -18.56 24.45 -5.85
CA HIS A 157 -19.51 25.39 -6.44
C HIS A 157 -20.57 25.84 -5.42
N ARG A 158 -21.08 24.92 -4.59
CA ARG A 158 -22.02 25.27 -3.52
C ARG A 158 -21.39 26.09 -2.39
N ILE A 159 -20.09 25.97 -2.13
CA ILE A 159 -19.39 26.82 -1.17
C ILE A 159 -19.28 28.24 -1.73
N ASP A 160 -18.88 28.35 -3.00
CA ASP A 160 -18.68 29.62 -3.69
C ASP A 160 -20.01 30.36 -3.95
N GLU A 161 -21.05 29.67 -4.43
CA GLU A 161 -22.38 30.25 -4.74
C GLU A 161 -23.13 30.74 -3.52
N ASN A 162 -22.99 30.07 -2.37
CA ASN A 162 -23.69 30.48 -1.16
C ASN A 162 -22.99 31.61 -0.42
N ASN A 163 -21.89 32.14 -0.97
CA ASN A 163 -21.08 33.19 -0.36
C ASN A 163 -20.78 32.88 1.11
N LEU A 164 -20.62 31.58 1.42
CA LEU A 164 -20.34 31.15 2.77
C LEU A 164 -19.02 31.81 3.14
N PRO A 165 -18.97 32.62 4.22
CA PRO A 165 -17.77 33.36 4.55
C PRO A 165 -16.61 32.38 4.62
N LEU A 166 -15.47 32.74 4.03
CA LEU A 166 -14.19 32.10 4.33
C LEU A 166 -14.08 32.12 5.85
N ILE A 167 -14.38 30.99 6.49
CA ILE A 167 -14.51 30.96 7.93
C ILE A 167 -13.10 31.10 8.48
N THR A 168 -12.74 32.31 8.88
CA THR A 168 -11.57 32.58 9.69
C THR A 168 -11.78 31.90 11.05
N ASN A 169 -10.69 31.48 11.69
CA ASN A 169 -10.61 30.59 12.87
C ASN A 169 -11.35 31.07 14.16
N GLU A 170 -12.35 31.93 14.08
CA GLU A 170 -12.95 32.63 15.22
C GLU A 170 -14.34 32.13 15.63
N THR A 171 -14.94 31.16 14.92
CA THR A 171 -16.23 30.58 15.34
C THR A 171 -16.10 29.11 15.80
N PRO A 172 -16.47 28.76 17.04
CA PRO A 172 -16.35 27.40 17.60
C PRO A 172 -17.09 26.31 16.82
N ASP A 173 -18.14 26.67 16.09
CA ASP A 173 -18.94 25.72 15.29
C ASP A 173 -18.40 25.49 13.87
N ALA A 174 -17.49 26.35 13.39
CA ALA A 174 -16.85 26.20 12.10
C ALA A 174 -15.89 25.02 12.05
N GLU A 175 -15.25 24.70 13.17
CA GLU A 175 -14.44 23.49 13.31
C GLU A 175 -15.27 22.25 12.91
N LYS A 176 -16.50 22.09 13.42
CA LYS A 176 -17.28 20.85 13.20
C LYS A 176 -17.74 20.64 11.76
N ILE A 177 -18.05 21.71 11.02
CA ILE A 177 -18.52 21.60 9.63
C ILE A 177 -17.33 21.38 8.68
N TYR A 178 -16.17 21.98 8.96
CA TYR A 178 -14.96 21.84 8.14
C TYR A 178 -14.38 20.42 8.14
N TYR A 179 -14.47 19.69 9.26
CA TYR A 179 -13.91 18.34 9.35
C TYR A 179 -14.68 17.29 8.54
N GLY A 180 -15.96 17.49 8.18
CA GLY A 180 -16.79 16.45 7.57
C GLY A 180 -16.56 16.18 6.07
N VAL A 181 -16.12 17.19 5.31
CA VAL A 181 -15.96 17.09 3.85
C VAL A 181 -14.64 16.42 3.46
N GLU A 182 -13.58 16.65 4.24
CA GLU A 182 -12.21 16.19 3.92
C GLU A 182 -11.98 14.68 4.20
N THR A 183 -12.77 14.09 5.11
CA THR A 183 -12.77 12.65 5.47
C THR A 183 -12.89 11.71 4.29
N ILE A 184 -13.79 12.08 3.38
CA ILE A 184 -14.27 11.21 2.32
C ILE A 184 -13.14 10.96 1.33
N PHE A 185 -12.19 11.89 1.19
CA PHE A 185 -11.20 11.84 0.12
C PHE A 185 -10.14 10.76 0.27
N ILE A 186 -9.68 10.44 1.48
CA ILE A 186 -8.56 9.48 1.62
C ILE A 186 -9.05 8.05 1.59
N THR A 187 -10.13 7.78 2.33
CA THR A 187 -10.84 6.50 2.24
C THR A 187 -11.18 6.22 0.77
N LYS A 188 -11.75 7.20 0.05
CA LYS A 188 -12.09 7.03 -1.37
C LYS A 188 -10.87 6.96 -2.28
N ALA A 189 -9.82 7.74 -2.03
CA ALA A 189 -8.58 7.66 -2.80
C ALA A 189 -7.93 6.29 -2.65
N VAL A 190 -7.92 5.72 -1.45
CA VAL A 190 -7.39 4.39 -1.18
C VAL A 190 -8.29 3.33 -1.80
N GLU A 191 -9.61 3.38 -1.60
CA GLU A 191 -10.57 2.47 -2.27
C GLU A 191 -10.37 2.50 -3.79
N GLY A 192 -10.32 3.69 -4.39
CA GLY A 192 -10.06 3.88 -5.81
C GLY A 192 -8.68 3.36 -6.25
N THR A 193 -7.67 3.52 -5.41
CA THR A 193 -6.33 2.98 -5.66
C THR A 193 -6.32 1.46 -5.63
N LEU A 194 -7.03 0.84 -4.70
CA LEU A 194 -7.16 -0.60 -4.61
C LEU A 194 -7.95 -1.17 -5.79
N GLN A 195 -8.99 -0.48 -6.26
CA GLN A 195 -9.69 -0.83 -7.50
C GLN A 195 -8.78 -0.72 -8.73
N TYR A 196 -7.98 0.36 -8.81
CA TYR A 196 -7.01 0.54 -9.89
C TYR A 196 -5.98 -0.59 -9.90
N LEU A 197 -5.38 -0.90 -8.74
CA LEU A 197 -4.39 -1.97 -8.62
C LEU A 197 -5.00 -3.35 -8.91
N ASP A 198 -6.24 -3.62 -8.53
CA ASP A 198 -6.88 -4.89 -8.87
C ASP A 198 -7.09 -5.06 -10.38
N LYS A 199 -7.49 -3.97 -11.06
CA LYS A 199 -7.80 -4.00 -12.48
C LYS A 199 -6.56 -3.95 -13.38
N TYR A 200 -5.55 -3.16 -13.01
CA TYR A 200 -4.48 -2.76 -13.93
C TYR A 200 -3.08 -3.21 -13.51
N ALA A 201 -2.87 -3.70 -12.29
CA ALA A 201 -1.56 -4.20 -11.90
C ALA A 201 -1.11 -5.35 -12.81
N ALA A 202 0.15 -5.33 -13.22
CA ALA A 202 0.70 -6.36 -14.09
C ALA A 202 0.50 -7.75 -13.45
N PRO A 203 0.11 -8.79 -14.21
CA PRO A 203 -0.14 -10.11 -13.66
C PRO A 203 1.07 -10.65 -12.90
N GLY A 204 0.88 -10.95 -11.61
CA GLY A 204 1.95 -11.48 -10.75
C GLY A 204 2.92 -10.42 -10.24
N SER A 205 2.66 -9.14 -10.48
CA SER A 205 3.39 -8.05 -9.82
C SER A 205 3.06 -7.95 -8.33
N GLN A 206 3.97 -7.33 -7.59
CA GLN A 206 3.77 -6.90 -6.21
C GLN A 206 3.09 -5.54 -6.21
N LYS A 207 1.92 -5.44 -5.57
CA LYS A 207 1.16 -4.19 -5.47
C LYS A 207 1.69 -3.35 -4.32
N VAL A 208 2.03 -2.10 -4.60
CA VAL A 208 2.65 -1.21 -3.62
C VAL A 208 1.92 0.12 -3.60
N LEU A 209 1.52 0.55 -2.42
CA LEU A 209 0.88 1.83 -2.18
C LEU A 209 1.84 2.75 -1.42
N PHE A 210 2.12 3.93 -1.93
CA PHE A 210 2.87 4.95 -1.20
C PHE A 210 1.94 6.08 -0.77
N PHE A 211 1.88 6.32 0.53
CA PHE A 211 1.33 7.56 1.08
C PHE A 211 2.42 8.62 1.13
N LEU A 212 2.16 9.74 0.47
CA LEU A 212 3.05 10.89 0.50
C LEU A 212 2.41 11.99 1.35
N ARG A 213 3.02 12.26 2.50
CA ARG A 213 2.81 13.45 3.32
C ARG A 213 1.34 13.71 3.74
N PRO A 214 0.73 12.87 4.59
CA PRO A 214 -0.59 13.20 5.14
C PRO A 214 -0.55 14.53 5.91
N PHE A 215 -1.53 15.39 5.68
CA PHE A 215 -1.75 16.57 6.50
C PHE A 215 -2.67 16.24 7.68
N TYR A 216 -2.71 17.18 8.63
CA TYR A 216 -3.31 17.07 9.97
C TYR A 216 -4.82 16.81 10.02
N ASN A 217 -5.53 16.83 8.89
CA ASN A 217 -6.99 16.68 8.82
C ASN A 217 -7.42 15.28 8.37
N LEU A 218 -6.75 14.24 8.87
CA LEU A 218 -7.32 12.90 8.84
C LEU A 218 -8.45 12.85 9.88
N THR A 219 -9.68 12.76 9.45
CA THR A 219 -10.78 12.47 10.38
C THR A 219 -10.72 11.05 10.89
N GLN A 220 -11.47 10.82 11.97
CA GLN A 220 -11.68 9.52 12.60
C GLN A 220 -12.10 8.48 11.55
N THR A 221 -11.20 7.56 11.22
CA THR A 221 -11.57 6.26 10.67
C THR A 221 -12.32 5.51 11.76
N THR A 222 -13.50 4.98 11.47
CA THR A 222 -14.17 4.08 12.42
C THR A 222 -13.44 2.74 12.47
N ASP A 223 -13.55 2.00 13.57
CA ASP A 223 -12.98 0.64 13.66
C ASP A 223 -13.50 -0.29 12.54
N ALA A 224 -14.73 -0.06 12.08
CA ALA A 224 -15.33 -0.77 10.95
C ALA A 224 -14.64 -0.43 9.63
N ASP A 225 -14.35 0.85 9.39
CA ASP A 225 -13.58 1.28 8.21
C ASP A 225 -12.16 0.71 8.25
N GLU A 226 -11.48 0.80 9.41
CA GLU A 226 -10.14 0.22 9.58
C GLU A 226 -10.12 -1.27 9.25
N SER A 227 -11.09 -2.02 9.77
CA SER A 227 -11.20 -3.47 9.54
C SER A 227 -11.46 -3.79 8.08
N LYS A 228 -12.38 -3.05 7.43
CA LYS A 228 -12.66 -3.17 5.99
C LYS A 228 -11.41 -2.89 5.15
N PHE A 229 -10.64 -1.86 5.49
CA PHE A 229 -9.41 -1.51 4.78
C PHE A 229 -8.33 -2.57 4.94
N LYS A 230 -8.08 -3.04 6.17
CA LYS A 230 -7.10 -4.12 6.41
C LYS A 230 -7.46 -5.37 5.64
N LEU A 231 -8.75 -5.72 5.62
CA LEU A 231 -9.25 -6.86 4.87
C LEU A 231 -8.96 -6.69 3.38
N GLU A 232 -9.26 -5.53 2.80
CA GLU A 232 -9.05 -5.29 1.36
C GLU A 232 -7.57 -5.26 0.99
N LEU A 233 -6.72 -4.62 1.80
CA LEU A 233 -5.27 -4.62 1.61
C LEU A 233 -4.69 -6.03 1.65
N ALA A 234 -5.10 -6.83 2.65
CA ALA A 234 -4.64 -8.21 2.78
C ALA A 234 -5.16 -9.11 1.65
N ARG A 235 -6.43 -8.96 1.26
CA ARG A 235 -7.05 -9.68 0.14
C ARG A 235 -6.33 -9.43 -1.18
N GLN A 236 -5.80 -8.22 -1.36
CA GLN A 236 -5.08 -7.84 -2.55
C GLN A 236 -3.55 -8.02 -2.47
N ASP A 237 -3.00 -8.44 -1.32
CA ASP A 237 -1.54 -8.50 -1.06
C ASP A 237 -0.84 -7.15 -1.36
N VAL A 238 -1.43 -6.04 -0.88
CA VAL A 238 -0.90 -4.69 -1.08
C VAL A 238 0.04 -4.31 0.06
N ILE A 239 1.24 -3.87 -0.29
CA ILE A 239 2.23 -3.36 0.65
C ILE A 239 2.11 -1.84 0.73
N VAL A 240 1.91 -1.33 1.93
CA VAL A 240 1.79 0.10 2.18
C VAL A 240 3.11 0.65 2.66
N ASN A 241 3.66 1.61 1.93
CA ASN A 241 4.80 2.41 2.33
C ASN A 241 4.36 3.83 2.67
N TRP A 242 5.13 4.46 3.54
CA TRP A 242 4.82 5.78 4.06
C TRP A 242 6.03 6.68 3.99
N ILE A 243 5.86 7.86 3.39
CA ILE A 243 6.86 8.93 3.43
C ILE A 243 6.21 10.15 4.07
N GLY A 244 6.47 10.37 5.36
CA GLY A 244 5.69 11.30 6.18
C GLY A 244 6.41 11.71 7.48
N ASP A 245 5.99 12.81 8.11
CA ASP A 245 6.64 13.28 9.33
C ASP A 245 6.19 12.41 10.51
N ASP A 246 7.15 11.81 11.21
CA ASP A 246 6.91 11.10 12.46
C ASP A 246 6.75 12.05 13.66
N GLY A 247 7.15 13.32 13.48
CA GLY A 247 7.51 14.26 14.55
C GLY A 247 6.57 15.44 14.76
N ALA A 248 5.46 15.57 14.02
CA ALA A 248 4.52 16.65 14.30
C ALA A 248 3.51 16.22 15.39
N VAL A 249 3.77 16.78 16.57
CA VAL A 249 3.25 16.52 17.90
C VAL A 249 1.77 16.88 18.06
N PHE A 250 0.86 16.17 17.40
CA PHE A 250 -0.51 16.07 17.90
C PHE A 250 -1.00 14.63 17.78
N PRO A 251 -1.20 13.90 18.89
CA PRO A 251 -1.73 12.54 18.89
C PRO A 251 -3.24 12.56 18.59
N ILE A 252 -3.63 13.07 17.42
CA ILE A 252 -5.01 13.03 16.96
C ILE A 252 -5.30 11.54 16.62
N PRO A 253 -6.24 10.87 17.33
CA PRO A 253 -6.52 9.44 17.20
C PRO A 253 -6.53 8.85 15.77
N PRO A 254 -7.17 9.49 14.75
CA PRO A 254 -7.21 9.01 13.37
C PRO A 254 -5.86 8.76 12.69
N PHE A 255 -4.80 9.46 13.09
CA PHE A 255 -3.49 9.27 12.47
C PHE A 255 -2.85 7.93 12.83
N LYS A 256 -3.28 7.31 13.94
CA LYS A 256 -2.72 6.04 14.40
C LYS A 256 -3.00 4.91 13.43
N PHE A 257 -4.14 4.90 12.74
CA PHE A 257 -4.46 3.86 11.76
C PHE A 257 -3.50 3.88 10.58
N TRP A 258 -3.47 5.00 9.85
CA TRP A 258 -2.67 5.15 8.64
C TRP A 258 -1.16 4.95 8.91
N ARG A 259 -0.68 5.42 10.07
CA ARG A 259 0.71 5.22 10.49
C ARG A 259 1.04 3.76 10.84
N ARG A 260 0.05 2.94 11.17
CA ARG A 260 0.23 1.49 11.44
C ARG A 260 0.21 0.66 10.16
N LEU A 261 -0.40 1.13 9.06
CA LEU A 261 -0.54 0.35 7.84
C LEU A 261 0.78 -0.19 7.26
N PRO A 262 1.90 0.57 7.25
CA PRO A 262 3.17 -0.02 6.85
C PRO A 262 3.56 -1.22 7.72
N ASP A 263 3.43 -1.12 9.04
CA ASP A 263 3.75 -2.25 9.92
C ASP A 263 2.77 -3.42 9.75
N GLU A 264 1.51 -3.14 9.42
CA GLU A 264 0.47 -4.16 9.24
C GLU A 264 0.58 -4.91 7.91
N THR A 265 1.09 -4.25 6.86
CA THR A 265 1.32 -4.84 5.52
C THR A 265 2.78 -5.25 5.30
N GLY A 266 3.62 -5.06 6.32
CA GLY A 266 5.05 -5.30 6.28
C GLY A 266 5.84 -4.26 5.49
N GLY A 267 5.26 -3.16 5.03
CA GLY A 267 5.95 -2.06 4.34
C GLY A 267 6.86 -1.21 5.24
N GLU A 268 7.28 -0.07 4.72
CA GLU A 268 8.33 0.77 5.29
C GLU A 268 7.85 2.19 5.57
N LYS A 269 8.52 2.87 6.52
CA LYS A 269 8.30 4.27 6.85
C LYS A 269 9.59 5.05 6.65
N GLU A 270 9.49 6.17 5.98
CA GLU A 270 10.58 7.11 5.76
C GLU A 270 10.15 8.51 6.21
N PRO A 271 11.05 9.31 6.82
CA PRO A 271 10.70 10.61 7.37
C PRO A 271 10.43 11.65 6.27
N CYS A 272 9.45 12.53 6.48
CA CYS A 272 9.11 13.62 5.56
C CYS A 272 10.19 14.71 5.45
N SER A 273 11.18 14.75 6.35
CA SER A 273 12.38 15.57 6.15
C SER A 273 13.04 15.33 4.78
N LEU A 274 12.85 14.15 4.20
CA LEU A 274 13.26 13.80 2.85
C LEU A 274 12.47 14.55 1.76
N LEU A 275 11.16 14.70 1.94
CA LEU A 275 10.30 15.50 1.05
C LEU A 275 10.55 17.00 1.18
N ARG A 276 11.08 17.45 2.33
CA ARG A 276 11.53 18.83 2.54
C ARG A 276 12.94 19.07 2.01
N SER A 277 13.68 18.01 1.69
CA SER A 277 15.02 18.16 1.15
C SER A 277 14.93 18.80 -0.25
N LYS A 278 15.62 19.91 -0.46
CA LYS A 278 15.74 20.54 -1.79
C LYS A 278 16.60 19.71 -2.75
N SER A 279 17.11 18.55 -2.31
CA SER A 279 17.99 17.69 -3.09
C SER A 279 17.18 16.55 -3.70
N ALA A 280 16.92 16.66 -4.99
CA ALA A 280 16.33 15.58 -5.77
C ALA A 280 17.13 14.28 -5.64
N ASP A 281 18.46 14.35 -5.51
CA ASP A 281 19.33 13.19 -5.34
C ASP A 281 19.10 12.47 -4.00
N LYS A 282 18.89 13.20 -2.90
CA LYS A 282 18.59 12.58 -1.60
C LYS A 282 17.27 11.83 -1.63
N MET A 283 16.22 12.48 -2.15
CA MET A 283 14.91 11.86 -2.30
C MET A 283 14.97 10.66 -3.27
N GLY A 284 15.68 10.81 -4.38
CA GLY A 284 15.92 9.72 -5.33
C GLY A 284 16.67 8.54 -4.71
N GLY A 285 17.68 8.80 -3.88
CA GLY A 285 18.39 7.76 -3.13
C GLY A 285 17.50 6.98 -2.19
N VAL A 286 16.58 7.65 -1.49
CA VAL A 286 15.61 6.96 -0.61
C VAL A 286 14.59 6.15 -1.40
N ILE A 287 13.98 6.75 -2.43
CA ILE A 287 13.03 6.03 -3.30
C ILE A 287 13.71 4.80 -3.90
N LYS A 288 14.92 4.95 -4.45
CA LYS A 288 15.73 3.83 -4.95
C LYS A 288 15.91 2.77 -3.86
N GLY A 289 16.29 3.17 -2.65
CA GLY A 289 16.48 2.28 -1.52
C GLY A 289 15.22 1.48 -1.18
N MET A 290 14.06 2.14 -1.12
CA MET A 290 12.76 1.49 -0.88
C MET A 290 12.40 0.50 -2.00
N LEU A 291 12.58 0.90 -3.27
CA LEU A 291 12.31 0.02 -4.42
C LEU A 291 13.23 -1.19 -4.45
N ASP A 292 14.53 -0.99 -4.21
CA ASP A 292 15.50 -2.08 -4.12
C ASP A 292 15.14 -3.05 -2.99
N ARG A 293 14.74 -2.53 -1.83
CA ARG A 293 14.27 -3.34 -0.70
C ARG A 293 13.02 -4.13 -1.07
N LEU A 294 12.00 -3.53 -1.67
CA LEU A 294 10.80 -4.23 -2.11
C LEU A 294 11.11 -5.43 -3.03
N ARG A 295 12.14 -5.33 -3.88
CA ARG A 295 12.61 -6.41 -4.78
C ARG A 295 13.44 -7.49 -4.08
N THR A 296 13.87 -7.27 -2.85
CA THR A 296 14.62 -8.27 -2.05
C THR A 296 13.72 -9.09 -1.11
N ARG A 297 12.41 -8.87 -1.16
CA ARG A 297 11.46 -9.62 -0.33
C ARG A 297 11.47 -11.10 -0.65
N TYR A 298 11.11 -11.88 0.36
CA TYR A 298 10.82 -13.30 0.26
C TYR A 298 9.33 -13.48 0.04
N LEU A 299 8.95 -14.26 -0.96
CA LEU A 299 7.63 -14.88 -1.05
C LEU A 299 7.65 -16.14 -0.18
N ILE A 300 6.78 -16.19 0.82
CA ILE A 300 6.63 -17.31 1.73
C ILE A 300 5.31 -18.00 1.40
N VAL A 301 5.39 -19.27 1.03
CA VAL A 301 4.22 -20.13 0.78
C VAL A 301 4.17 -21.15 1.90
N TYR A 302 3.02 -21.29 2.55
CA TYR A 302 2.85 -22.19 3.70
C TYR A 302 1.52 -22.97 3.64
N GLU A 303 1.50 -24.10 4.35
CA GLU A 303 0.28 -24.87 4.59
C GLU A 303 -0.31 -24.44 5.94
N SER A 304 -1.55 -23.99 5.92
CA SER A 304 -2.27 -23.65 7.14
C SER A 304 -2.89 -24.90 7.74
N ASN A 305 -2.56 -25.16 9.00
CA ASN A 305 -3.15 -26.21 9.83
C ASN A 305 -4.29 -25.67 10.72
N ASN A 306 -4.67 -24.40 10.56
CA ASN A 306 -5.80 -23.82 11.28
C ASN A 306 -7.12 -24.17 10.59
N ASP A 307 -8.19 -24.18 11.37
CA ASP A 307 -9.56 -24.45 10.90
C ASP A 307 -9.81 -23.68 9.58
N PRO A 308 -10.31 -24.34 8.54
CA PRO A 308 -10.58 -23.75 7.22
C PRO A 308 -11.74 -22.74 7.25
N ALA A 309 -12.02 -22.05 8.37
CA ALA A 309 -12.87 -20.87 8.41
C ALA A 309 -12.31 -19.82 7.43
N ALA A 310 -12.78 -19.95 6.20
CA ALA A 310 -12.52 -19.12 5.04
C ALA A 310 -13.02 -17.70 5.31
N GLY A 311 -12.35 -16.72 4.69
CA GLY A 311 -12.85 -15.34 4.70
C GLY A 311 -12.55 -14.54 5.97
N LYS A 312 -11.60 -14.97 6.81
CA LYS A 312 -11.16 -14.23 8.00
C LYS A 312 -9.68 -13.83 7.89
N LEU A 313 -9.36 -12.65 8.43
CA LEU A 313 -7.97 -12.25 8.67
C LEU A 313 -7.36 -13.15 9.74
N ARG A 314 -6.17 -13.68 9.47
CA ARG A 314 -5.41 -14.52 10.39
C ARG A 314 -4.14 -13.81 10.78
N SER A 315 -3.82 -13.80 12.06
CA SER A 315 -2.60 -13.17 12.57
C SER A 315 -1.38 -14.00 12.16
N ILE A 316 -0.36 -13.35 11.59
CA ILE A 316 0.88 -13.99 11.16
C ILE A 316 2.05 -13.41 11.94
N THR A 317 2.85 -14.32 12.50
CA THR A 317 4.15 -14.01 13.07
C THR A 317 5.21 -14.78 12.31
N LEU A 318 6.11 -14.06 11.64
CA LEU A 318 7.29 -14.64 11.02
C LEU A 318 8.52 -14.28 11.85
N ASP A 319 9.30 -15.29 12.21
CA ASP A 319 10.56 -15.11 12.93
C ASP A 319 11.68 -15.90 12.26
N LEU A 320 12.93 -15.61 12.63
CA LEU A 320 14.08 -16.40 12.24
C LEU A 320 14.25 -17.58 13.21
N SER A 321 14.52 -18.76 12.65
CA SER A 321 15.00 -19.91 13.40
C SER A 321 16.39 -19.62 14.00
N ASP A 322 16.88 -20.47 14.90
CA ASP A 322 18.23 -20.31 15.43
C ASP A 322 19.31 -20.32 14.34
N ALA A 323 19.09 -21.05 13.24
CA ALA A 323 19.97 -21.06 12.08
C ALA A 323 19.96 -19.68 11.38
N GLY A 324 18.78 -19.13 11.12
CA GLY A 324 18.63 -17.79 10.53
C GLY A 324 19.24 -16.69 11.42
N ARG A 325 18.98 -16.74 12.73
CA ARG A 325 19.52 -15.78 13.72
C ARG A 325 21.04 -15.76 13.75
N LYS A 326 21.69 -16.92 13.59
CA LYS A 326 23.16 -17.03 13.50
C LYS A 326 23.70 -16.33 12.25
N LYS A 327 23.02 -16.42 11.10
CA LYS A 327 23.41 -15.75 9.85
C LYS A 327 23.33 -14.22 9.97
N VAL A 328 22.31 -13.69 10.65
CA VAL A 328 22.07 -12.23 10.76
C VAL A 328 22.72 -11.58 11.99
N LYS A 329 23.61 -12.29 12.70
CA LYS A 329 24.37 -11.76 13.86
C LYS A 329 23.48 -11.13 14.96
N LYS A 330 22.37 -11.78 15.32
CA LYS A 330 21.43 -11.46 16.42
C LYS A 330 20.72 -10.08 16.38
N GLN A 331 21.04 -9.18 15.46
CA GLN A 331 20.39 -7.86 15.36
C GLN A 331 19.64 -7.72 14.03
N TYR A 332 18.39 -8.16 14.01
CA TYR A 332 17.55 -8.14 12.81
C TYR A 332 16.13 -7.63 13.08
N THR A 333 15.49 -7.18 12.01
CA THR A 333 14.06 -6.86 11.98
C THR A 333 13.40 -7.67 10.87
N VAL A 334 12.24 -8.25 11.13
CA VAL A 334 11.41 -8.91 10.11
C VAL A 334 10.23 -7.99 9.81
N ALA A 335 10.09 -7.59 8.55
CA ALA A 335 8.95 -6.84 8.06
C ALA A 335 8.06 -7.80 7.27
N ALA A 336 6.98 -8.25 7.89
CA ALA A 336 5.98 -9.15 7.33
C ALA A 336 4.60 -8.57 7.64
N PRO A 337 3.57 -8.88 6.83
CA PRO A 337 2.21 -8.52 7.18
C PRO A 337 1.83 -9.16 8.52
N LYS A 338 1.15 -8.39 9.38
CA LYS A 338 0.64 -8.88 10.66
C LYS A 338 -0.56 -9.78 10.49
N SER A 339 -1.23 -9.68 9.35
CA SER A 339 -2.36 -10.54 9.01
C SER A 339 -2.39 -10.89 7.54
N VAL A 340 -2.83 -12.11 7.24
CA VAL A 340 -3.09 -12.57 5.87
C VAL A 340 -4.56 -12.96 5.74
N TYR A 341 -5.08 -12.81 4.53
CA TYR A 341 -6.41 -13.27 4.18
C TYR A 341 -6.30 -14.67 3.58
N VAL A 342 -7.00 -15.63 4.19
CA VAL A 342 -7.10 -17.00 3.67
C VAL A 342 -8.51 -17.16 3.09
N GLU A 343 -8.55 -17.38 1.77
CA GLU A 343 -9.79 -17.55 0.98
C GLU A 343 -10.58 -18.80 1.36
#